data_AF-A0A938IQT3-F1
#
_entry.id   AF-A0A938IQT3-F1
#
_cell.length_a   1.000
_cell.length_b   1.000
_cell.length_c   1.000
_cell.angle_alpha   90.00
_cell.angle_beta   90.00
_cell.angle_gamma   90.00
#
_symmetry.space_group_name_H-M   'P 1'
#
loop_
_entity.id
_entity.type
_entity.pdbx_description
1 polymer ?
#
loop_
_entity_poly.entity_id
_entity_poly.type
_entity_poly.pdbx_seq_one_letter_code
_entity_poly.pdbx_strand_id
1 'polypeptide(L)'
;MAPTTMRCNLSPSGQWATIAAAVALAATAALPPGADAAQKFLVPDGSRATAVHRIPLLADPVLKGDDKPLGPDDKPALPYSPRATCSARCHDYEAIEKGWHFNGPDPKVAPGRPGQPYILTDLRTGTQLPVSPRAWPGAHRPEAVGLTPWKVVLAFGSHTPGGGYGERFRGNIAADPKARWMVSGALEIDCQACHSGDP
;
A
#
# COMPACT_ATOMS: atom_id res chain seq x y z
N MET A 1 -29.77 -60.75 -1.47
CA MET A 1 -28.75 -61.64 -0.88
C MET A 1 -28.38 -61.11 0.50
N ALA A 2 -28.42 -62.00 1.48
CA ALA A 2 -28.40 -61.74 2.92
C ALA A 2 -27.04 -61.21 3.44
N PRO A 3 -27.02 -60.55 4.62
CA PRO A 3 -25.79 -60.12 5.26
C PRO A 3 -25.17 -61.27 6.06
N THR A 4 -23.90 -61.59 5.79
CA THR A 4 -23.14 -62.53 6.62
C THR A 4 -22.62 -61.80 7.85
N THR A 5 -23.21 -62.14 8.99
CA THR A 5 -22.70 -61.82 10.32
C THR A 5 -21.54 -62.75 10.65
N MET A 6 -20.48 -62.22 11.26
CA MET A 6 -19.57 -63.04 12.06
C MET A 6 -19.40 -62.39 13.42
N ARG A 7 -19.99 -63.04 14.43
CA ARG A 7 -19.74 -62.84 15.85
C ARG A 7 -19.01 -64.06 16.37
N CYS A 8 -17.96 -63.83 17.16
CA CYS A 8 -17.42 -64.66 18.26
C CYS A 8 -16.44 -63.70 18.97
N ASN A 9 -16.70 -63.07 20.13
CA ASN A 9 -17.11 -63.54 21.46
C ASN A 9 -16.18 -64.62 22.03
N LEU A 10 -15.22 -64.23 22.89
CA LEU A 10 -15.28 -64.47 24.34
C LEU A 10 -13.99 -64.00 25.07
N SER A 11 -14.23 -63.32 26.19
CA SER A 11 -13.35 -62.87 27.29
C SER A 11 -12.83 -64.07 28.13
N PRO A 12 -12.28 -63.97 29.37
CA PRO A 12 -11.59 -62.89 30.11
C PRO A 12 -10.27 -63.37 30.79
N SER A 13 -9.42 -62.46 31.23
CA SER A 13 -8.65 -62.50 32.51
C SER A 13 -7.63 -61.35 32.44
N GLY A 14 -7.82 -60.26 33.16
CA GLY A 14 -7.95 -60.24 34.60
C GLY A 14 -6.57 -59.95 35.17
N GLN A 15 -6.26 -58.67 35.37
CA GLN A 15 -5.57 -58.19 36.57
C GLN A 15 -5.59 -56.67 36.62
N TRP A 16 -6.26 -56.23 37.67
CA TRP A 16 -6.30 -54.90 38.22
C TRP A 16 -4.90 -54.49 38.66
N ALA A 17 -4.54 -53.22 38.43
CA ALA A 17 -4.10 -52.30 39.48
C ALA A 17 -3.27 -51.15 38.87
N THR A 18 -3.88 -49.96 38.92
CA THR A 18 -3.28 -48.71 39.42
C THR A 18 -1.75 -48.57 39.29
N ILE A 19 -1.31 -47.56 38.55
CA ILE A 19 -0.59 -46.39 39.10
C ILE A 19 -0.81 -45.25 38.11
N ALA A 20 -1.66 -44.30 38.50
CA ALA A 20 -1.59 -42.95 37.99
C ALA A 20 -0.33 -42.31 38.62
N ALA A 21 0.66 -42.00 37.80
CA ALA A 21 1.75 -41.13 38.19
C ALA A 21 1.92 -40.06 37.12
N ALA A 22 1.62 -38.83 37.53
CA ALA A 22 1.64 -37.63 36.74
C ALA A 22 3.03 -37.39 36.13
N VAL A 23 3.07 -37.16 34.82
CA VAL A 23 4.10 -36.34 34.19
C VAL A 23 3.35 -35.29 33.36
N ALA A 24 2.80 -34.31 34.07
CA ALA A 24 2.52 -33.01 33.49
C ALA A 24 3.89 -32.39 33.18
N LEU A 25 4.45 -32.74 32.03
CA LEU A 25 5.63 -32.07 31.51
C LEU A 25 5.19 -30.64 31.23
N ALA A 26 5.58 -29.74 32.13
CA ALA A 26 5.42 -28.32 32.00
C ALA A 26 6.18 -27.87 30.75
N ALA A 27 5.51 -27.93 29.60
CA ALA A 27 5.84 -27.09 28.45
C ALA A 27 5.42 -25.68 28.84
N THR A 28 6.23 -25.02 29.68
CA THR A 28 6.31 -23.57 29.69
C THR A 28 6.84 -23.18 28.32
N ALA A 29 5.94 -23.16 27.33
CA ALA A 29 6.11 -22.29 26.18
C ALA A 29 6.30 -20.91 26.80
N ALA A 30 7.55 -20.45 26.82
CA ALA A 30 7.83 -19.04 26.91
C ALA A 30 7.15 -18.44 25.67
N LEU A 31 5.88 -18.07 25.85
CA LEU A 31 5.25 -17.07 25.00
C LEU A 31 6.26 -15.93 25.02
N PRO A 32 6.84 -15.55 23.87
CA PRO A 32 7.60 -14.31 23.84
C PRO A 32 6.68 -13.27 24.48
N PRO A 33 7.19 -12.35 25.34
CA PRO A 33 6.37 -11.24 25.78
C PRO A 33 5.74 -10.69 24.51
N GLY A 34 4.40 -10.77 24.43
CA GLY A 34 3.67 -10.22 23.30
C GLY A 34 4.23 -8.83 23.18
N ALA A 35 4.97 -8.59 22.09
CA ALA A 35 5.51 -7.27 21.84
C ALA A 35 4.29 -6.39 21.93
N ASP A 36 4.22 -5.59 22.99
CA ASP A 36 3.27 -4.51 23.08
C ASP A 36 3.68 -3.67 21.89
N ALA A 37 2.99 -3.91 20.77
CA ALA A 37 3.20 -3.19 19.54
C ALA A 37 2.71 -1.81 19.91
N ALA A 38 3.64 -1.02 20.46
CA ALA A 38 3.43 0.33 20.95
C ALA A 38 2.41 0.96 20.04
N GLN A 39 1.23 1.29 20.59
CA GLN A 39 0.08 1.73 19.80
C GLN A 39 0.56 2.67 18.70
N LYS A 40 0.71 2.14 17.48
CA LYS A 40 1.29 2.88 16.35
C LYS A 40 0.32 3.93 15.82
N PHE A 41 -0.91 3.89 16.30
CA PHE A 41 -1.97 4.77 15.89
C PHE A 41 -2.33 5.65 17.08
N LEU A 42 -2.16 6.96 16.89
CA LEU A 42 -2.69 7.97 17.79
C LEU A 42 -4.19 7.71 18.00
N VAL A 43 -4.61 7.64 19.26
CA VAL A 43 -6.03 7.61 19.60
C VAL A 43 -6.63 8.96 19.17
N PRO A 44 -7.70 8.98 18.34
CA PRO A 44 -8.35 10.23 17.98
C PRO A 44 -8.78 10.98 19.24
N ASP A 45 -8.33 12.21 19.40
CA ASP A 45 -8.65 13.06 20.56
C ASP A 45 -10.10 13.61 20.50
N GLY A 46 -10.83 13.29 19.44
CA GLY A 46 -12.19 13.76 19.18
C GLY A 46 -12.25 15.21 18.69
N SER A 47 -11.10 15.85 18.47
CA SER A 47 -11.03 17.22 17.95
C SER A 47 -11.49 17.28 16.50
N ARG A 48 -12.21 18.36 16.18
CA ARG A 48 -12.57 18.70 14.80
C ARG A 48 -11.56 19.63 14.14
N ALA A 49 -10.49 20.01 14.86
CA ALA A 49 -9.45 20.86 14.32
C ALA A 49 -8.55 20.04 13.39
N THR A 50 -8.17 20.64 12.26
CA THR A 50 -7.17 20.04 11.37
C THR A 50 -5.81 20.01 12.07
N ALA A 51 -5.19 18.85 12.14
CA ALA A 51 -3.86 18.70 12.74
C ALA A 51 -2.81 19.45 11.93
N VAL A 52 -2.19 20.47 12.53
CA VAL A 52 -1.09 21.22 11.90
C VAL A 52 0.22 20.48 12.16
N HIS A 53 0.78 19.89 11.11
CA HIS A 53 2.09 19.23 11.17
C HIS A 53 3.20 20.27 11.00
N ARG A 54 3.99 20.48 12.06
CA ARG A 54 5.24 21.24 12.00
C ARG A 54 6.41 20.27 12.05
N ILE A 55 6.70 19.67 10.91
CA ILE A 55 7.73 18.64 10.77
C ILE A 55 8.77 19.06 9.73
N PRO A 56 10.04 18.65 9.87
CA PRO A 56 11.05 18.89 8.84
C PRO A 56 10.66 18.17 7.54
N LEU A 57 10.81 18.84 6.40
CA LEU A 57 10.62 18.22 5.09
C LEU A 57 11.85 17.39 4.73
N LEU A 58 11.64 16.17 4.25
CA LEU A 58 12.69 15.28 3.77
C LEU A 58 12.56 15.09 2.26
N ALA A 59 13.67 14.80 1.59
CA ALA A 59 13.67 14.34 0.20
C ALA A 59 13.58 12.81 0.15
N ASP A 60 13.34 12.27 -1.04
CA ASP A 60 13.46 10.84 -1.28
C ASP A 60 14.93 10.40 -1.01
N PRO A 61 15.17 9.40 -0.16
CA PRO A 61 16.52 8.86 0.08
C PRO A 61 17.24 8.41 -1.19
N VAL A 62 16.49 7.98 -2.22
CA VAL A 62 17.05 7.63 -3.53
C VAL A 62 17.67 8.84 -4.24
N LEU A 63 17.14 10.04 -4.01
CA LEU A 63 17.63 11.28 -4.60
C LEU A 63 18.72 11.94 -3.73
N LYS A 64 18.57 11.91 -2.41
CA LYS A 64 19.43 12.66 -1.47
C LYS A 64 20.58 11.84 -0.89
N GLY A 65 20.39 10.54 -0.71
CA GLY A 65 21.38 9.64 -0.08
C GLY A 65 21.52 9.77 1.43
N ASP A 66 20.78 10.67 2.09
CA ASP A 66 20.68 10.79 3.54
C ASP A 66 19.29 11.26 4.00
N ASP A 67 19.00 11.10 5.29
CA ASP A 67 17.71 11.46 5.91
C ASP A 67 17.72 12.87 6.52
N LYS A 68 18.68 13.73 6.17
CA LYS A 68 18.70 15.09 6.74
C LYS A 68 17.53 15.90 6.17
N PRO A 69 16.98 16.84 6.94
CA PRO A 69 15.99 17.78 6.43
C PRO A 69 16.45 18.58 5.22
N LEU A 70 15.50 18.94 4.37
CA LEU A 70 15.66 19.91 3.29
C LEU A 70 15.79 21.31 3.86
N GLY A 71 16.86 22.00 3.47
CA GLY A 71 17.07 23.42 3.72
C GLY A 71 16.57 24.27 2.54
N PRO A 72 16.13 25.52 2.78
CA PRO A 72 15.72 26.44 1.70
C PRO A 72 16.87 26.82 0.76
N ASP A 73 18.12 26.74 1.24
CA ASP A 73 19.33 27.09 0.49
C ASP A 73 20.10 25.86 -0.05
N ASP A 74 19.49 24.67 0.03
CA ASP A 74 20.12 23.43 -0.44
C ASP A 74 20.46 23.51 -1.94
N LYS A 75 21.66 23.03 -2.30
CA LYS A 75 22.15 22.97 -3.68
C LYS A 75 22.63 21.57 -4.01
N PRO A 76 21.96 20.84 -4.93
CA PRO A 76 20.73 21.22 -5.63
C PRO A 76 19.53 21.25 -4.67
N ALA A 77 18.52 22.07 -5.01
CA ALA A 77 17.21 21.97 -4.36
C ALA A 77 16.56 20.66 -4.79
N LEU A 78 16.34 19.76 -3.84
CA LEU A 78 15.71 18.46 -4.08
C LEU A 78 14.21 18.53 -3.80
N PRO A 79 13.40 17.73 -4.51
CA PRO A 79 11.98 17.66 -4.26
C PRO A 79 11.70 17.03 -2.89
N TYR A 80 10.70 17.57 -2.20
CA TYR A 80 10.15 16.96 -0.99
C TYR A 80 9.49 15.61 -1.31
N SER A 81 9.65 14.65 -0.42
CA SER A 81 9.05 13.31 -0.47
C SER A 81 8.03 13.16 0.66
N PRO A 82 6.72 13.08 0.35
CA PRO A 82 5.70 12.67 1.31
C PRO A 82 6.02 11.34 1.99
N ARG A 83 6.54 10.35 1.25
CA ARG A 83 6.91 9.06 1.82
C ARG A 83 8.00 9.23 2.87
N ALA A 84 9.08 9.92 2.57
CA ALA A 84 10.14 10.13 3.55
C ALA A 84 9.63 10.94 4.75
N THR A 85 8.92 12.03 4.49
CA THR A 85 8.54 13.02 5.52
C THR A 85 7.45 12.52 6.45
N CYS A 86 6.34 12.00 5.91
CA CYS A 86 5.18 11.59 6.71
C CYS A 86 5.38 10.22 7.37
N SER A 87 6.20 9.34 6.77
CA SER A 87 6.36 7.96 7.24
C SER A 87 7.54 7.76 8.17
N ALA A 88 8.52 8.69 8.18
CA ALA A 88 9.70 8.55 9.03
C ALA A 88 9.36 8.25 10.50
N ARG A 89 8.24 8.81 11.01
CA ARG A 89 7.81 8.61 12.41
C ARG A 89 6.31 8.56 12.65
N CYS A 90 5.45 8.96 11.69
CA CYS A 90 4.06 9.30 12.00
C CYS A 90 3.02 8.37 11.37
N HIS A 91 3.27 7.87 10.15
CA HIS A 91 2.29 7.06 9.42
C HIS A 91 2.90 5.78 8.83
N ASP A 92 2.12 4.70 8.86
CA ASP A 92 2.45 3.45 8.18
C ASP A 92 2.07 3.58 6.70
N TYR A 93 3.05 3.98 5.88
CA TYR A 93 2.83 4.26 4.46
C TYR A 93 2.52 3.00 3.68
N GLU A 94 3.14 1.88 4.04
CA GLU A 94 2.91 0.57 3.43
C GLU A 94 1.50 0.05 3.72
N ALA A 95 0.88 0.46 4.84
CA ALA A 95 -0.54 0.26 5.07
C ALA A 95 -1.39 1.20 4.21
N ILE A 96 -1.04 2.48 4.15
CA ILE A 96 -1.79 3.51 3.39
C ILE A 96 -1.83 3.19 1.89
N GLU A 97 -0.70 2.80 1.28
CA GLU A 97 -0.59 2.55 -0.18
C GLU A 97 -1.49 1.41 -0.67
N LYS A 98 -1.98 0.57 0.23
CA LYS A 98 -2.95 -0.50 -0.09
C LYS A 98 -4.36 0.04 -0.28
N GLY A 99 -4.62 1.32 0.04
CA GLY A 99 -5.89 1.98 -0.15
C GLY A 99 -6.34 2.08 -1.60
N TRP A 100 -7.66 2.24 -1.80
CA TRP A 100 -8.30 2.17 -3.12
C TRP A 100 -7.95 3.31 -4.08
N HIS A 101 -7.51 4.45 -3.55
CA HIS A 101 -7.01 5.57 -4.35
C HIS A 101 -5.63 5.31 -4.95
N PHE A 102 -4.82 4.43 -4.35
CA PHE A 102 -3.39 4.30 -4.67
C PHE A 102 -3.05 3.00 -5.40
N ASN A 103 -3.80 1.93 -5.13
CA ASN A 103 -3.44 0.60 -5.62
C ASN A 103 -3.99 0.24 -7.01
N GLY A 104 -4.63 1.19 -7.71
CA GLY A 104 -5.26 0.96 -9.01
C GLY A 104 -4.41 0.22 -10.04
N PRO A 105 -3.11 0.56 -10.20
CA PRO A 105 -2.24 -0.09 -11.17
C PRO A 105 -1.72 -1.47 -10.72
N ASP A 106 -2.00 -1.93 -9.51
CA ASP A 106 -1.53 -3.22 -9.02
C ASP A 106 -2.32 -4.38 -9.67
N PRO A 107 -1.69 -5.20 -10.54
CA PRO A 107 -2.39 -6.30 -11.21
C PRO A 107 -2.82 -7.41 -10.24
N LYS A 108 -2.29 -7.44 -9.02
CA LYS A 108 -2.65 -8.43 -8.00
C LYS A 108 -3.97 -8.10 -7.30
N VAL A 109 -4.51 -6.90 -7.52
CA VAL A 109 -5.71 -6.45 -6.84
C VAL A 109 -6.87 -6.42 -7.82
N ALA A 110 -7.94 -7.16 -7.50
CA ALA A 110 -9.10 -7.28 -8.37
C ALA A 110 -9.68 -5.89 -8.71
N PRO A 111 -10.11 -5.63 -9.96
CA PRO A 111 -10.53 -4.28 -10.37
C PRO A 111 -11.79 -3.78 -9.64
N GLY A 112 -12.56 -4.67 -9.00
CA GLY A 112 -13.77 -4.32 -8.26
C GLY A 112 -14.87 -3.77 -9.16
N ARG A 113 -15.83 -3.04 -8.55
CA ARG A 113 -16.93 -2.39 -9.27
C ARG A 113 -16.37 -1.29 -10.20
N PRO A 114 -16.82 -1.21 -11.47
CA PRO A 114 -16.47 -0.10 -12.35
C PRO A 114 -16.83 1.26 -11.73
N GLY A 115 -15.88 2.18 -11.79
CA GLY A 115 -16.06 3.59 -11.46
C GLY A 115 -15.93 4.48 -12.71
N GLN A 116 -15.71 5.77 -12.51
CA GLN A 116 -15.47 6.71 -13.61
C GLN A 116 -14.03 6.57 -14.12
N PRO A 117 -13.83 6.33 -15.43
CA PRO A 117 -12.49 6.38 -16.02
C PRO A 117 -12.02 7.83 -16.16
N TYR A 118 -10.72 8.03 -16.26
CA TYR A 118 -10.17 9.28 -16.79
C TYR A 118 -10.48 9.40 -18.27
N ILE A 119 -10.70 10.61 -18.77
CA ILE A 119 -10.95 10.84 -20.19
C ILE A 119 -9.69 11.44 -20.82
N LEU A 120 -9.01 10.64 -21.64
CA LEU A 120 -7.88 11.09 -22.46
C LEU A 120 -8.41 11.75 -23.73
N THR A 121 -8.15 13.03 -23.90
CA THR A 121 -8.65 13.80 -25.05
C THR A 121 -7.52 14.16 -26.01
N ASP A 122 -7.61 13.75 -27.28
CA ASP A 122 -6.80 14.29 -28.37
C ASP A 122 -7.51 15.50 -28.97
N LEU A 123 -7.04 16.70 -28.62
CA LEU A 123 -7.63 17.96 -29.06
C LEU A 123 -7.56 18.17 -30.58
N ARG A 124 -6.60 17.55 -31.28
CA ARG A 124 -6.45 17.71 -32.73
C ARG A 124 -7.56 16.99 -33.49
N THR A 125 -8.02 15.86 -32.98
CA THR A 125 -9.03 15.02 -33.63
C THR A 125 -10.39 15.05 -32.92
N GLY A 126 -10.46 15.59 -31.71
CA GLY A 126 -11.64 15.53 -30.85
C GLY A 126 -11.88 14.15 -30.24
N THR A 127 -10.94 13.21 -30.40
CA THR A 127 -11.07 11.84 -29.89
C THR A 127 -11.00 11.84 -28.37
N GLN A 128 -11.93 11.14 -27.72
CA GLN A 128 -11.96 10.94 -26.27
C GLN A 128 -11.90 9.45 -25.96
N LEU A 129 -10.94 9.04 -25.15
CA LEU A 129 -10.74 7.65 -24.76
C LEU A 129 -10.89 7.49 -23.24
N PRO A 130 -11.76 6.59 -22.77
CA PRO A 130 -11.82 6.23 -21.36
C PRO A 130 -10.57 5.42 -20.98
N VAL A 131 -9.81 5.93 -20.02
CA VAL A 131 -8.58 5.31 -19.50
C VAL A 131 -8.77 5.01 -18.02
N SER A 132 -8.39 3.81 -17.58
CA SER A 132 -8.44 3.44 -16.16
C SER A 132 -7.20 2.67 -15.74
N PRO A 133 -6.63 2.95 -14.56
CA PRO A 133 -5.58 2.12 -13.99
C PRO A 133 -6.06 0.67 -13.73
N ARG A 134 -7.38 0.48 -13.61
CA ARG A 134 -8.04 -0.81 -13.39
C ARG A 134 -8.57 -1.38 -14.70
N ALA A 135 -8.58 -2.70 -14.81
CA ALA A 135 -9.08 -3.42 -15.99
C ALA A 135 -10.62 -3.49 -16.01
N TRP A 136 -11.29 -2.33 -16.06
CA TRP A 136 -12.74 -2.26 -16.20
C TRP A 136 -13.19 -2.43 -17.66
N PRO A 137 -14.28 -3.17 -17.93
CA PRO A 137 -14.88 -3.23 -19.26
C PRO A 137 -15.19 -1.83 -19.81
N GLY A 138 -14.86 -1.59 -21.07
CA GLY A 138 -15.09 -0.30 -21.73
C GLY A 138 -14.08 0.80 -21.41
N ALA A 139 -13.07 0.53 -20.57
CA ALA A 139 -11.93 1.43 -20.36
C ALA A 139 -10.63 0.77 -20.84
N HIS A 140 -9.70 1.60 -21.30
CA HIS A 140 -8.37 1.16 -21.71
C HIS A 140 -7.39 1.29 -20.54
N ARG A 141 -6.51 0.30 -20.39
CA ARG A 141 -5.32 0.49 -19.54
C ARG A 141 -4.43 1.58 -20.14
N PRO A 142 -3.74 2.41 -19.34
CA PRO A 142 -2.86 3.45 -19.86
C PRO A 142 -1.82 2.94 -20.85
N GLU A 143 -1.23 1.76 -20.59
CA GLU A 143 -0.19 1.21 -21.45
C GLU A 143 -0.74 0.79 -22.82
N ALA A 144 -2.01 0.37 -22.88
CA ALA A 144 -2.68 -0.04 -24.11
C ALA A 144 -2.92 1.13 -25.09
N VAL A 145 -2.86 2.37 -24.59
CA VAL A 145 -2.98 3.60 -25.38
C VAL A 145 -1.65 4.38 -25.45
N GLY A 146 -0.53 3.73 -25.11
CA GLY A 146 0.81 4.30 -25.23
C GLY A 146 1.19 5.33 -24.15
N LEU A 147 0.44 5.38 -23.05
CA LEU A 147 0.81 6.18 -21.89
C LEU A 147 1.81 5.43 -21.02
N THR A 148 2.99 6.03 -20.86
CA THR A 148 3.98 5.64 -19.85
C THR A 148 3.50 6.13 -18.48
N PRO A 149 4.01 5.60 -17.35
CA PRO A 149 3.68 6.13 -16.02
C PRO A 149 3.88 7.65 -15.89
N TRP A 150 4.96 8.18 -16.50
CA TRP A 150 5.22 9.61 -16.58
C TRP A 150 4.12 10.37 -17.34
N LYS A 151 3.70 9.86 -18.51
CA LYS A 151 2.61 10.47 -19.29
C LYS A 151 1.26 10.37 -18.57
N VAL A 152 1.01 9.31 -17.79
CA VAL A 152 -0.17 9.22 -16.93
C VAL A 152 -0.17 10.35 -15.90
N VAL A 153 0.96 10.58 -15.22
CA VAL A 153 1.07 11.69 -14.26
C VAL A 153 0.92 13.04 -14.93
N LEU A 154 1.51 13.26 -16.10
CA LEU A 154 1.35 14.53 -16.83
C LEU A 154 -0.11 14.77 -17.25
N ALA A 155 -0.83 13.72 -17.66
CA ALA A 155 -2.21 13.85 -18.12
C ALA A 155 -3.22 13.95 -16.95
N PHE A 156 -3.00 13.20 -15.88
CA PHE A 156 -4.02 12.96 -14.86
C PHE A 156 -3.55 13.19 -13.42
N GLY A 157 -2.28 13.53 -13.18
CA GLY A 157 -1.71 13.65 -11.83
C GLY A 157 -2.44 14.64 -10.94
N SER A 158 -3.00 15.72 -11.50
CA SER A 158 -3.84 16.69 -10.79
C SER A 158 -5.17 16.14 -10.27
N HIS A 159 -5.58 14.95 -10.74
CA HIS A 159 -6.81 14.27 -10.34
C HIS A 159 -6.55 13.10 -9.38
N THR A 160 -5.33 13.01 -8.83
CA THR A 160 -4.94 11.92 -7.93
C THR A 160 -4.23 12.49 -6.71
N PRO A 161 -4.40 11.91 -5.51
CA PRO A 161 -3.59 12.23 -4.33
C PRO A 161 -2.18 11.61 -4.39
N GLY A 162 -1.69 11.27 -5.59
CA GLY A 162 -0.43 10.58 -5.82
C GLY A 162 -0.46 9.07 -5.58
N GLY A 163 0.71 8.46 -5.50
CA GLY A 163 0.87 7.01 -5.48
C GLY A 163 0.58 6.36 -6.84
N GLY A 164 0.29 5.07 -6.85
CA GLY A 164 -0.09 4.35 -8.07
C GLY A 164 0.92 4.52 -9.21
N TYR A 165 0.50 5.08 -10.35
CA TYR A 165 1.39 5.32 -11.49
C TYR A 165 2.50 6.33 -11.21
N GLY A 166 2.27 7.25 -10.28
CA GLY A 166 3.22 8.28 -9.89
C GLY A 166 4.41 7.78 -9.09
N GLU A 167 4.30 6.57 -8.53
CA GLU A 167 5.28 6.08 -7.57
C GLU A 167 5.68 4.62 -7.80
N ARG A 168 4.73 3.71 -8.07
CA ARG A 168 5.02 2.27 -8.22
C ARG A 168 6.00 1.96 -9.35
N PHE A 169 6.03 2.82 -10.36
CA PHE A 169 6.91 2.68 -11.51
C PHE A 169 8.04 3.72 -11.51
N ARG A 170 8.26 4.39 -10.36
CA ARG A 170 9.41 5.29 -10.17
C ARG A 170 10.69 4.51 -10.44
N GLY A 171 11.58 5.08 -11.26
CA GLY A 171 12.84 4.45 -11.64
C GLY A 171 12.81 3.57 -12.89
N ASN A 172 11.64 3.31 -13.50
CA ASN A 172 11.61 2.72 -14.84
C ASN A 172 11.89 3.77 -15.93
N ILE A 173 13.11 4.32 -15.92
CA ILE A 173 13.57 5.37 -16.84
C ILE A 173 13.53 4.88 -18.29
N ALA A 174 13.72 3.58 -18.52
CA ALA A 174 13.63 2.99 -19.86
C ALA A 174 12.23 3.13 -20.48
N ALA A 175 11.17 3.17 -19.67
CA ALA A 175 9.81 3.36 -20.16
C ALA A 175 9.60 4.77 -20.74
N ASP A 176 10.33 5.78 -20.25
CA ASP A 176 10.25 7.15 -20.76
C ASP A 176 11.57 7.91 -20.50
N PRO A 177 12.52 7.91 -21.46
CA PRO A 177 13.81 8.57 -21.30
C PRO A 177 13.73 10.09 -21.10
N LYS A 178 12.58 10.70 -21.39
CA LYS A 178 12.32 12.14 -21.19
C LYS A 178 11.65 12.43 -19.85
N ALA A 179 11.34 11.41 -19.06
CA ALA A 179 10.75 11.60 -17.73
C ALA A 179 11.72 12.35 -16.82
N ARG A 180 11.20 13.36 -16.11
CA ARG A 180 11.99 14.25 -15.25
C ARG A 180 11.79 13.95 -13.77
N TRP A 181 11.61 12.66 -13.41
CA TRP A 181 11.47 12.21 -12.02
C TRP A 181 12.60 12.69 -11.11
N MET A 182 13.83 12.78 -11.62
CA MET A 182 14.98 13.30 -10.86
C MET A 182 14.89 14.79 -10.53
N VAL A 183 14.03 15.54 -11.24
CA VAL A 183 13.81 16.97 -11.02
C VAL A 183 12.57 17.20 -10.17
N SER A 184 11.45 16.56 -10.49
CA SER A 184 10.17 16.75 -9.80
C SER A 184 10.00 15.89 -8.55
N GLY A 185 10.75 14.80 -8.43
CA GLY A 185 10.40 13.69 -7.56
C GLY A 185 9.30 12.83 -8.16
N ALA A 186 9.10 11.64 -7.58
CA ALA A 186 7.93 10.81 -7.85
C ALA A 186 6.66 11.51 -7.33
N LEU A 187 5.51 11.27 -7.96
CA LEU A 187 4.22 11.69 -7.40
C LEU A 187 3.79 10.65 -6.37
N GLU A 188 4.41 10.71 -5.21
CA GLU A 188 4.13 9.89 -4.03
C GLU A 188 2.76 10.22 -3.45
N ILE A 189 2.20 9.33 -2.64
CA ILE A 189 0.97 9.58 -1.87
C ILE A 189 1.14 10.84 -1.03
N ASP A 190 0.45 11.90 -1.43
CA ASP A 190 0.45 13.18 -0.73
C ASP A 190 -0.75 13.24 0.22
N CYS A 191 -0.46 13.13 1.51
CA CYS A 191 -1.46 13.18 2.55
C CYS A 191 -2.19 14.53 2.56
N GLN A 192 -1.52 15.62 2.16
CA GLN A 192 -2.10 16.95 2.16
C GLN A 192 -3.13 17.15 1.05
N ALA A 193 -3.14 16.31 0.02
CA ALA A 193 -4.16 16.37 -1.03
C ALA A 193 -5.58 16.12 -0.52
N CYS A 194 -5.72 15.54 0.69
CA CYS A 194 -7.02 15.35 1.36
C CYS A 194 -7.07 15.90 2.79
N HIS A 195 -5.92 16.09 3.44
CA HIS A 195 -5.82 16.55 4.83
C HIS A 195 -5.36 18.01 4.97
N SER A 196 -5.23 18.76 3.86
CA SER A 196 -5.00 20.21 3.96
C SER A 196 -6.15 20.87 4.72
N GLY A 197 -5.81 21.76 5.64
CA GLY A 197 -6.78 22.60 6.35
C GLY A 197 -7.24 23.82 5.53
N ASP A 198 -6.71 23.98 4.32
CA ASP A 198 -6.99 25.08 3.40
C ASP A 198 -7.89 24.58 2.25
N PRO A 199 -8.91 25.35 1.80
CA PRO A 199 -9.85 24.97 0.74
C PRO A 199 -9.22 24.82 -0.65
#